data_AF-A0AAW1TWP0-F1
#
_entry.id   AF-A0AAW1TWP0-F1
#
_cell.length_a   1.000
_cell.length_b   1.000
_cell.length_c   1.000
_cell.angle_alpha   90.00
_cell.angle_beta   90.00
_cell.angle_gamma   90.00
#
_symmetry.space_group_name_H-M   'P 1'
#
loop_
_entity.id
_entity.type
_entity.pdbx_description
1 polymer ?
#
loop_
_entity_poly.entity_id
_entity_poly.type
_entity_poly.pdbx_seq_one_letter_code
_entity_poly.pdbx_strand_id
1 'polypeptide(L)'
;MEIFSGQGKFELSFLDNALQFCSHLIYGYAGIDEKTYKLKALDDFLDLNNHNYKKVTELKRRFPGLKILLSVGGGRDGTYDDNRKVQKYLKVVRYRIVETINRILRDKRLNII
;
A
#
# COMPACT_ATOMS: atom_id res chain seq x y z
N MET A 1 1.38 3.07 -6.37
CA MET A 1 1.10 3.86 -7.60
C MET A 1 2.42 4.53 -7.93
N GLU A 2 2.89 4.49 -9.17
CA GLU A 2 4.20 5.06 -9.54
C GLU A 2 4.00 6.34 -10.35
N ILE A 3 4.91 7.30 -10.20
CA ILE A 3 4.93 8.48 -11.08
C ILE A 3 5.67 8.08 -12.36
N PHE A 4 4.93 7.64 -13.37
CA PHE A 4 5.47 7.47 -14.71
C PHE A 4 5.65 8.83 -15.38
N SER A 5 6.68 8.95 -16.22
CA SER A 5 6.85 10.09 -17.13
C SER A 5 6.14 9.83 -18.47
N GLY A 6 5.79 10.90 -19.18
CA GLY A 6 5.10 10.81 -20.47
C GLY A 6 3.61 10.50 -20.37
N GLN A 7 3.03 9.96 -21.44
CA GLN A 7 1.58 9.74 -21.55
C GLN A 7 1.03 8.67 -20.60
N GLY A 8 1.90 7.83 -20.02
CA GLY A 8 1.52 6.82 -19.02
C GLY A 8 1.42 7.34 -17.59
N LYS A 9 1.62 8.64 -17.36
CA LYS A 9 1.52 9.24 -16.03
C LYS A 9 0.10 9.10 -15.48
N PHE A 10 -0.02 8.53 -14.28
CA PHE A 10 -1.29 8.32 -13.62
C PHE A 10 -1.29 8.95 -12.22
N GLU A 11 -2.17 9.93 -12.02
CA GLU A 11 -2.34 10.65 -10.75
C GLU A 11 -3.65 10.25 -10.05
N LEU A 12 -3.76 10.57 -8.75
CA LEU A 12 -4.95 10.20 -7.96
C LEU A 12 -6.24 10.86 -8.49
N SER A 13 -6.15 12.02 -9.12
CA SER A 13 -7.29 12.72 -9.75
C SER A 13 -7.93 11.89 -10.87
N PHE A 14 -7.16 11.07 -11.59
CA PHE A 14 -7.70 10.21 -12.65
C PHE A 14 -8.55 9.06 -12.09
N LEU A 15 -8.41 8.72 -10.80
CA LEU A 15 -9.20 7.66 -10.18
C LEU A 15 -10.68 8.01 -10.09
N ASP A 16 -11.05 9.30 -10.05
CA ASP A 16 -12.44 9.70 -9.80
C ASP A 16 -13.42 9.13 -10.82
N ASN A 17 -13.02 9.11 -12.09
CA ASN A 17 -13.81 8.56 -13.18
C ASN A 17 -13.92 7.02 -13.13
N ALA A 18 -12.90 6.35 -12.57
CA ALA A 18 -12.85 4.90 -12.46
C ALA A 18 -13.59 4.39 -11.22
N LEU A 19 -13.50 5.12 -10.10
CA LEU A 19 -13.97 4.64 -8.79
C LEU A 19 -15.49 4.49 -8.69
N GLN A 20 -16.26 5.19 -9.51
CA GLN A 20 -17.71 4.98 -9.60
C GLN A 20 -18.08 3.54 -10.01
N PHE A 21 -17.17 2.82 -10.67
CA PHE A 21 -17.36 1.43 -11.11
C PHE A 21 -16.70 0.42 -10.17
N CYS A 22 -16.03 0.87 -9.09
CA CYS A 22 -15.26 0.01 -8.21
C CYS A 22 -15.90 -0.11 -6.82
N SER A 23 -15.94 -1.33 -6.29
CA SER A 23 -16.31 -1.58 -4.88
C SER A 23 -15.10 -1.60 -3.94
N HIS A 24 -13.92 -1.94 -4.48
CA HIS A 24 -12.68 -2.04 -3.75
C HIS A 24 -11.56 -1.33 -4.52
N LEU A 25 -10.78 -0.51 -3.80
CA LEU A 25 -9.54 0.05 -4.29
C LEU A 25 -8.38 -0.58 -3.53
N ILE A 26 -7.47 -1.23 -4.25
CA ILE A 26 -6.26 -1.84 -3.69
C ILE A 26 -5.09 -0.92 -4.02
N TYR A 27 -4.56 -0.22 -3.02
CA TYR A 27 -3.37 0.61 -3.18
C TYR A 27 -2.12 -0.27 -3.05
N GLY A 28 -1.37 -0.41 -4.14
CA GLY A 28 -0.13 -1.18 -4.22
C GLY A 28 1.10 -0.27 -4.30
N TYR A 29 2.22 -0.57 -3.65
CA TYR A 29 2.42 -1.63 -2.66
C TYR A 29 3.25 -1.11 -1.49
N ALA A 30 2.97 -1.64 -0.30
CA ALA A 30 3.89 -1.56 0.83
C ALA A 30 4.85 -2.76 0.83
N GLY A 31 6.00 -2.60 1.46
CA GLY A 31 6.96 -3.68 1.68
C GLY A 31 7.00 -4.08 3.14
N ILE A 32 7.76 -5.14 3.42
CA ILE A 32 8.14 -5.51 4.79
C ILE A 32 9.65 -5.28 4.92
N ASP A 33 10.07 -4.68 6.03
CA ASP A 33 11.46 -4.52 6.40
C ASP A 33 12.07 -5.86 6.84
N GLU A 34 13.22 -6.23 6.29
CA GLU A 34 13.84 -7.55 6.51
C GLU A 34 14.39 -7.75 7.92
N LYS A 35 14.74 -6.66 8.61
CA LYS A 35 15.37 -6.70 9.93
C LYS A 35 14.32 -6.67 11.04
N THR A 36 13.34 -5.79 10.88
CA THR A 36 12.32 -5.51 11.90
C THR A 36 11.01 -6.26 11.66
N TYR A 37 10.82 -6.82 10.46
CA TYR A 37 9.57 -7.47 10.02
C TYR A 37 8.34 -6.57 10.07
N LYS A 38 8.55 -5.24 10.03
CA LYS A 38 7.48 -4.24 10.03
C LYS A 38 7.15 -3.80 8.61
N LEU A 39 5.93 -3.29 8.42
CA LEU A 39 5.55 -2.65 7.16
C LEU A 39 6.37 -1.37 6.95
N LYS A 40 6.73 -1.14 5.70
CA LYS A 40 7.37 0.08 5.22
C LYS A 40 6.73 0.52 3.90
N ALA A 41 6.76 1.81 3.62
CA ALA A 41 6.49 2.26 2.25
C ALA A 41 7.64 1.80 1.34
N LEU A 42 7.33 1.56 0.07
CA LEU A 42 8.37 1.30 -0.94
C LEU A 42 8.91 2.60 -1.54
N ASP A 43 8.10 3.66 -1.54
CA ASP A 43 8.47 5.02 -1.92
C ASP A 43 8.02 6.00 -0.82
N ASP A 44 8.94 6.34 0.10
CA ASP A 44 8.64 7.24 1.21
C ASP A 44 8.25 8.64 0.73
N PHE A 45 8.87 9.13 -0.34
CA PHE A 45 8.58 10.46 -0.87
C PHE A 45 7.14 10.55 -1.36
N LEU A 46 6.69 9.56 -2.13
CA LEU A 46 5.36 9.54 -2.69
C LEU A 46 4.29 9.21 -1.64
N ASP A 47 4.53 8.17 -0.86
CA ASP A 47 3.50 7.61 0.02
C ASP A 47 3.38 8.40 1.34
N LEU A 48 4.51 8.87 1.88
CA LEU A 48 4.58 9.59 3.15
C LEU A 48 4.70 11.11 2.95
N ASN A 49 5.76 11.59 2.28
CA ASN A 49 5.99 13.04 2.14
C ASN A 49 4.92 13.72 1.27
N ASN A 50 4.47 13.08 0.19
CA ASN A 50 3.36 13.56 -0.64
C ASN A 50 1.99 13.05 -0.16
N HIS A 51 1.96 12.35 0.97
CA HIS A 51 0.74 11.95 1.68
C HIS A 51 -0.24 11.09 0.87
N ASN A 52 0.23 10.28 -0.08
CA ASN A 52 -0.68 9.51 -0.93
C ASN A 52 -1.53 8.51 -0.15
N TYR A 53 -1.02 7.86 0.91
CA TYR A 53 -1.85 7.01 1.77
C TYR A 53 -3.04 7.78 2.37
N LYS A 54 -2.85 9.05 2.72
CA LYS A 54 -3.92 9.91 3.23
C LYS A 54 -4.90 10.30 2.11
N LYS A 55 -4.39 10.80 0.99
CA LYS A 55 -5.22 11.23 -0.14
C LYS A 55 -6.10 10.10 -0.67
N VAL A 56 -5.55 8.89 -0.77
CA VAL A 56 -6.29 7.68 -1.19
C VAL A 56 -7.39 7.34 -0.20
N THR A 57 -7.11 7.40 1.10
CA THR A 57 -8.12 7.04 2.13
C THR A 57 -9.24 8.05 2.24
N GLU A 58 -8.97 9.31 1.93
CA GLU A 58 -9.97 10.39 1.84
C GLU A 58 -10.95 10.22 0.67
N LEU A 59 -10.66 9.36 -0.32
CA LEU A 59 -11.60 9.03 -1.39
C LEU A 59 -12.91 8.43 -0.86
N LYS A 60 -12.88 7.77 0.30
CA LYS A 60 -14.09 7.28 1.00
C LYS A 60 -15.10 8.40 1.30
N ARG A 61 -14.66 9.66 1.42
CA ARG A 61 -15.58 10.80 1.63
C ARG A 61 -16.46 11.06 0.42
N ARG A 62 -15.92 10.82 -0.79
CA ARG A 62 -16.64 10.99 -2.06
C ARG A 62 -17.31 9.70 -2.53
N PHE A 63 -16.75 8.55 -2.15
CA PHE A 63 -17.26 7.22 -2.46
C PHE A 63 -17.51 6.43 -1.15
N PRO A 64 -18.62 6.67 -0.44
CA PRO A 64 -18.86 6.08 0.89
C PRO A 64 -18.89 4.55 0.92
N GLY A 65 -19.26 3.91 -0.20
CA GLY A 65 -19.27 2.46 -0.35
C GLY A 65 -17.90 1.83 -0.69
N LEU A 66 -16.88 2.66 -0.94
CA LEU A 66 -15.57 2.19 -1.40
C LEU A 66 -14.76 1.59 -0.24
N LYS A 67 -14.40 0.32 -0.37
CA LYS A 67 -13.43 -0.33 0.52
C LYS A 67 -12.02 -0.07 0.00
N ILE A 68 -11.13 0.36 0.89
CA ILE A 68 -9.74 0.67 0.51
C ILE A 68 -8.80 -0.23 1.29
N LEU A 69 -7.96 -0.93 0.56
CA LEU A 69 -7.02 -1.94 1.04
C LEU A 69 -5.59 -1.53 0.64
N LEU A 70 -4.63 -1.74 1.52
CA LEU A 70 -3.21 -1.62 1.20
C LEU A 70 -2.68 -3.03 0.89
N SER A 71 -2.15 -3.21 -0.31
CA SER A 71 -1.50 -4.47 -0.67
C SER A 71 -0.03 -4.46 -0.26
N VAL A 72 0.44 -5.57 0.27
CA VAL A 72 1.85 -5.76 0.68
C VAL A 72 2.55 -6.70 -0.29
N GLY A 73 3.73 -6.30 -0.75
CA GLY A 73 4.54 -7.07 -1.68
C GLY A 73 4.28 -6.73 -3.14
N GLY A 74 3.49 -7.55 -3.84
CA GLY A 74 3.22 -7.38 -5.27
C GLY A 74 4.43 -7.60 -6.17
N GLY A 75 5.41 -8.39 -5.71
CA GLY A 75 6.68 -8.60 -6.40
C GLY A 75 7.65 -7.40 -6.33
N ARG A 76 7.22 -6.26 -5.78
CA ARG A 76 7.98 -5.00 -5.79
C ARG A 76 8.89 -4.76 -4.59
N ASP A 77 8.86 -5.63 -3.58
CA ASP A 77 9.61 -5.47 -2.34
C ASP A 77 10.91 -6.32 -2.28
N GLY A 78 11.57 -6.53 -3.43
CA GLY A 78 12.87 -7.22 -3.61
C GLY A 78 12.96 -7.99 -4.95
N THR A 79 13.91 -8.90 -5.12
CA THR A 79 14.03 -9.78 -6.31
C THR A 79 13.22 -11.09 -6.17
N TYR A 80 12.71 -11.64 -7.28
CA TYR A 80 11.80 -12.81 -7.29
C TYR A 80 12.49 -14.11 -6.83
N ASP A 81 13.81 -14.22 -7.04
CA ASP A 81 14.63 -15.41 -6.74
C ASP A 81 15.21 -15.40 -5.32
N ASP A 82 14.80 -14.45 -4.48
CA ASP A 82 15.34 -14.34 -3.13
C ASP A 82 14.52 -15.17 -2.14
N ASN A 83 15.06 -16.33 -1.74
CA ASN A 83 14.54 -17.15 -0.64
C ASN A 83 14.28 -16.32 0.64
N ARG A 84 14.98 -15.20 0.84
CA ARG A 84 14.76 -14.30 1.97
C ARG A 84 13.38 -13.62 1.91
N LYS A 85 12.80 -13.38 0.73
CA LYS A 85 11.42 -12.88 0.62
C LYS A 85 10.45 -13.85 1.26
N VAL A 86 10.47 -15.11 0.82
CA VAL A 86 9.59 -16.16 1.36
C VAL A 86 9.75 -16.24 2.87
N GLN A 87 10.99 -16.25 3.36
CA GLN A 87 11.26 -16.32 4.80
C GLN A 87 10.74 -15.10 5.57
N LYS A 88 10.87 -13.89 5.02
CA LYS A 88 10.35 -12.66 5.63
C LYS A 88 8.83 -12.72 5.78
N TYR A 89 8.10 -13.08 4.72
CA TYR A 89 6.65 -13.20 4.76
C TYR A 89 6.19 -14.33 5.69
N LEU A 90 6.87 -15.48 5.66
CA LEU A 90 6.60 -16.57 6.60
C LEU A 90 6.79 -16.14 8.04
N LYS A 91 7.84 -15.36 8.37
CA LYS A 91 8.03 -14.82 9.72
C LYS A 91 6.91 -13.89 10.14
N VAL A 92 6.42 -13.02 9.25
CA VAL A 92 5.31 -12.10 9.56
C VAL A 92 4.03 -12.88 9.89
N VAL A 93 3.70 -13.89 9.08
CA VAL A 93 2.52 -14.75 9.29
C VAL A 93 2.70 -15.61 10.56
N ARG A 94 3.86 -16.24 10.73
CA ARG A 94 4.15 -17.18 11.82
C ARG A 94 4.21 -16.52 13.19
N TYR A 95 4.84 -15.34 13.28
CA TYR A 95 5.01 -14.64 14.56
C TYR A 95 3.92 -13.60 14.82
N ARG A 96 2.91 -13.49 13.94
CA ARG A 96 1.89 -12.43 14.00
C ARG A 96 2.54 -11.06 14.28
N ILE A 97 3.62 -10.73 13.57
CA ILE A 97 4.29 -9.41 13.65
C ILE A 97 3.43 -8.35 12.91
N VAL A 98 2.12 -8.45 13.11
CA VAL A 98 1.07 -7.53 12.70
C VAL A 98 0.92 -6.45 13.78
N GLU A 99 1.47 -6.66 14.99
CA GLU A 99 1.31 -5.72 16.11
C GLU A 99 2.12 -4.41 15.98
N THR A 100 3.07 -4.32 15.04
CA THR A 100 3.67 -3.01 14.72
C THR A 100 3.18 -2.43 13.40
N ILE A 101 1.88 -2.57 13.15
CA ILE A 101 1.12 -1.64 12.32
C ILE A 101 0.95 -0.33 13.13
N ASN A 102 2.04 0.42 13.29
CA ASN A 102 2.05 1.61 14.13
C ASN A 102 2.77 2.75 13.43
N ARG A 103 1.97 3.45 12.60
CA ARG A 103 1.90 4.91 12.35
C ARG A 103 1.13 5.18 11.05
N ILE A 104 1.28 4.32 10.04
CA ILE A 104 0.66 4.50 8.72
C ILE A 104 -0.84 4.13 8.72
N LEU A 105 -1.24 3.05 9.39
CA LEU A 105 -2.60 2.49 9.22
C LEU A 105 -3.60 2.93 10.29
N ARG A 106 -3.16 3.17 11.53
CA ARG A 106 -4.07 3.58 12.63
C ARG A 106 -4.71 4.94 12.38
N ASP A 107 -3.95 5.90 11.84
CA ASP A 107 -4.48 7.22 11.48
C ASP A 107 -5.25 7.24 10.15
N LYS A 108 -5.12 6.20 9.30
CA LYS A 108 -5.58 6.25 7.90
C LYS A 108 -6.68 5.25 7.55
N ARG A 109 -7.14 4.40 8.49
CA ARG A 109 -8.26 3.43 8.28
C ARG A 109 -8.08 2.56 7.03
N LEU A 110 -6.86 2.10 6.81
CA LEU A 110 -6.52 1.13 5.75
C LEU A 110 -6.55 -0.28 6.34
N ASN A 111 -7.21 -1.20 5.65
CA ASN A 111 -7.07 -2.63 5.92
C ASN A 111 -5.95 -3.19 5.02
N ILE A 112 -5.25 -4.23 5.47
CA ILE A 112 -4.17 -4.86 4.71
C ILE A 112 -4.69 -6.12 4.02
N ILE A 113 -4.25 -6.36 2.78
CA ILE A 113 -4.40 -7.65 2.08
C ILE A 113 -3.08 -8.17 1.52
#